data_AF-A0A497NNU1-F1
#
_entry.id   AF-A0A497NNU1-F1
#
_cell.length_a   1.000
_cell.length_b   1.000
_cell.length_c   1.000
_cell.angle_alpha   90.00
_cell.angle_beta   90.00
_cell.angle_gamma   90.00
#
_symmetry.space_group_name_H-M   'P 1'
#
loop_
_entity.id
_entity.type
_entity.pdbx_description
1 polymer ?
#
loop_
_entity_poly.entity_id
_entity_poly.type
_entity_poly.pdbx_seq_one_letter_code
_entity_poly.pdbx_strand_id
1 'polypeptide(L)'
;MGRRRRKVVRIPRKRLPRFFSCPRCGQQSVRVEIFHDEGRAVVSCGNCGLKEEFPVKPAQKEVDVYCMFTDKIYGSLKRAPVSKA
;
A
#
# COMPACT_ATOMS: atom_id res chain seq x y z
N MET A 1 -39.80 18.74 -33.60
CA MET A 1 -39.35 19.11 -32.23
C MET A 1 -38.51 17.96 -31.65
N GLY A 2 -37.21 17.97 -31.91
CA GLY A 2 -36.29 16.90 -31.51
C GLY A 2 -35.76 17.12 -30.11
N ARG A 3 -36.04 16.20 -29.18
CA ARG A 3 -35.40 16.16 -27.86
C ARG A 3 -33.93 15.79 -28.05
N ARG A 4 -33.03 16.77 -27.95
CA ARG A 4 -31.57 16.52 -27.93
C ARG A 4 -31.24 15.60 -26.76
N ARG A 5 -30.78 14.39 -27.06
CA ARG A 5 -30.39 13.39 -26.05
C ARG A 5 -29.19 13.91 -25.26
N ARG A 6 -29.34 14.09 -23.95
CA ARG A 6 -28.22 14.44 -23.05
C ARG A 6 -27.17 13.32 -23.10
N LYS A 7 -25.90 13.71 -23.27
CA LYS A 7 -24.77 12.78 -23.23
C LYS A 7 -24.68 12.20 -21.82
N VAL A 8 -24.85 10.89 -21.68
CA VAL A 8 -24.66 10.20 -20.40
C VAL A 8 -23.16 10.20 -20.12
N VAL A 9 -22.70 11.07 -19.23
CA VAL A 9 -21.32 11.07 -18.76
C VAL A 9 -21.19 9.93 -17.75
N ARG A 10 -20.50 8.86 -18.13
CA ARG A 10 -20.13 7.80 -17.19
C ARG A 10 -18.92 8.27 -16.40
N ILE A 11 -19.12 8.75 -15.17
CA ILE A 11 -18.03 9.11 -14.27
C ILE A 11 -17.26 7.82 -13.91
N PRO A 12 -15.95 7.72 -14.22
CA PRO A 12 -15.13 6.60 -13.78
C PRO A 12 -15.09 6.55 -12.25
N ARG A 13 -15.32 5.38 -11.65
CA ARG A 13 -15.19 5.20 -10.20
C ARG A 13 -13.70 5.20 -9.83
N LYS A 14 -13.30 6.10 -8.93
CA LYS A 14 -11.93 6.10 -8.37
C LYS A 14 -11.75 4.83 -7.54
N ARG A 15 -10.82 3.96 -7.96
CA ARG A 15 -10.42 2.76 -7.21
C ARG A 15 -9.06 3.01 -6.57
N LEU A 16 -8.85 2.46 -5.37
CA LEU A 16 -7.54 2.49 -4.76
C LEU A 16 -6.53 1.76 -5.67
N PRO A 17 -5.29 2.25 -5.75
CA PRO A 17 -4.24 1.59 -6.52
C PRO A 17 -3.94 0.21 -5.93
N ARG A 18 -3.77 -0.78 -6.81
CA ARG A 18 -3.44 -2.16 -6.42
C ARG A 18 -1.93 -2.39 -6.21
N PHE A 19 -1.12 -1.47 -6.71
CA PHE A 19 0.34 -1.55 -6.67
C PHE A 19 0.90 -0.28 -6.05
N PHE A 20 1.84 -0.45 -5.12
CA PHE A 20 2.53 0.65 -4.45
C PHE A 20 4.00 0.71 -4.88
N SER A 21 4.61 1.87 -4.66
CA SER A 21 6.03 2.11 -4.95
C SER A 21 6.92 1.40 -3.93
N CYS A 22 7.95 0.68 -4.37
CA CYS A 22 8.90 0.09 -3.43
C CYS A 22 9.89 1.13 -2.90
N PRO A 23 10.07 1.28 -1.58
CA PRO A 23 11.04 2.22 -1.00
C PRO A 23 12.50 1.82 -1.24
N ARG A 24 12.76 0.56 -1.62
CA ARG A 24 14.11 0.03 -1.85
C ARG A 24 14.58 0.11 -3.30
N CYS A 25 13.70 -0.16 -4.27
CA CYS A 25 14.04 -0.15 -5.70
C CYS A 25 13.34 0.95 -6.51
N GLY A 26 12.44 1.74 -5.91
CA GLY A 26 11.74 2.85 -6.56
C GLY A 26 10.63 2.45 -7.53
N GLN A 27 10.42 1.16 -7.80
CA GLN A 27 9.47 0.68 -8.80
C GLN A 27 8.09 0.34 -8.21
N GLN A 28 7.01 0.65 -8.95
CA GLN A 28 5.62 0.37 -8.55
C GLN A 28 5.26 -1.12 -8.71
N SER A 29 5.75 -1.94 -7.78
CA SER A 29 5.63 -3.41 -7.84
C SER A 29 5.32 -4.05 -6.48
N VAL A 30 4.93 -3.24 -5.49
CA VAL A 30 4.55 -3.75 -4.17
C VAL A 30 3.07 -4.14 -4.18
N ARG A 31 2.80 -5.41 -3.86
CA ARG A 31 1.47 -6.00 -3.70
C ARG A 31 1.24 -6.31 -2.23
N VAL A 32 0.03 -6.00 -1.74
CA VAL A 32 -0.39 -6.28 -0.37
C VAL A 32 -1.52 -7.30 -0.42
N GLU A 33 -1.39 -8.38 0.32
CA GLU A 33 -2.42 -9.42 0.46
C GLU A 33 -2.83 -9.50 1.92
N ILE A 34 -4.11 -9.27 2.21
CA ILE A 34 -4.65 -9.26 3.57
C ILE A 34 -5.44 -10.55 3.80
N PHE A 35 -4.96 -11.38 4.70
CA PHE A 35 -5.62 -12.58 5.19
C PHE A 35 -6.48 -12.20 6.39
N HIS A 36 -7.77 -11.99 6.14
CA HIS A 36 -8.73 -11.55 7.15
C HIS A 36 -9.00 -12.64 8.20
N ASP A 37 -8.88 -13.91 7.83
CA ASP A 37 -9.10 -15.06 8.70
C ASP A 37 -8.04 -15.18 9.81
N GLU A 38 -6.80 -14.82 9.50
CA GLU A 38 -5.66 -14.94 10.42
C GLU A 38 -5.24 -13.59 11.04
N GLY A 39 -5.83 -12.49 10.58
CA GLY A 39 -5.43 -11.14 10.99
C GLY A 39 -4.00 -10.80 10.57
N ARG A 40 -3.57 -11.28 9.39
CA ARG A 40 -2.22 -11.08 8.87
C ARG A 40 -2.25 -10.47 7.49
N ALA A 41 -1.22 -9.72 7.13
CA ALA A 41 -1.01 -9.28 5.77
C ALA A 41 0.41 -9.53 5.33
N VAL A 42 0.53 -9.90 4.07
CA VAL A 42 1.80 -10.14 3.40
C VAL A 42 2.02 -9.04 2.38
N VAL A 43 3.12 -8.32 2.52
CA VAL A 43 3.60 -7.34 1.55
C VAL A 43 4.69 -8.00 0.73
N SER A 44 4.56 -7.98 -0.60
CA SER A 44 5.55 -8.54 -1.51
C SER A 44 5.92 -7.55 -2.62
N CYS A 45 7.21 -7.37 -2.88
CA CYS A 45 7.71 -6.60 -4.00
C CYS A 45 8.15 -7.52 -5.13
N GLY A 46 7.54 -7.39 -6.31
CA GLY A 46 7.85 -8.20 -7.48
C GLY A 46 9.23 -7.91 -8.10
N ASN A 47 9.82 -6.73 -7.88
CA ASN A 47 11.09 -6.34 -8.50
C ASN A 47 12.32 -6.70 -7.64
N CYS A 48 12.27 -6.41 -6.34
CA CYS A 48 13.41 -6.68 -5.44
C CYS A 48 13.23 -7.92 -4.55
N GLY A 49 12.10 -8.61 -4.64
CA GLY A 49 11.84 -9.85 -3.90
C GLY A 49 11.58 -9.70 -2.40
N LEU A 50 11.42 -8.47 -1.90
CA LEU A 50 11.10 -8.22 -0.49
C LEU A 50 9.75 -8.83 -0.15
N LYS A 51 9.70 -9.57 0.95
CA LYS A 51 8.47 -10.14 1.52
C LYS A 51 8.47 -9.87 3.01
N GLU A 52 7.40 -9.27 3.50
CA GLU A 52 7.23 -8.93 4.91
C GLU A 52 5.81 -9.30 5.35
N GLU A 53 5.71 -9.91 6.53
CA GLU A 53 4.44 -10.26 7.16
C GLU A 53 4.17 -9.29 8.32
N PHE A 54 2.95 -8.75 8.37
CA PHE A 54 2.50 -7.84 9.42
C PHE A 54 1.19 -8.34 10.04
N PRO A 55 1.02 -8.21 11.36
CA PRO A 55 -0.29 -8.40 11.99
C PRO A 55 -1.18 -7.20 11.66
N VAL A 56 -2.39 -7.46 11.17
CA VAL A 56 -3.31 -6.44 10.66
C VAL A 56 -4.66 -6.55 11.36
N LYS A 57 -5.16 -5.40 11.81
CA LYS A 57 -6.51 -5.32 12.39
C LYS A 57 -7.55 -5.33 11.26
N PRO A 58 -8.76 -5.86 11.48
CA PRO A 58 -9.79 -5.93 10.43
C PRO A 58 -10.24 -4.56 9.89
N ALA A 59 -9.97 -3.46 10.62
CA ALA A 59 -10.26 -2.11 10.16
C ALA A 59 -9.19 -1.52 9.21
N GLN A 60 -8.01 -2.13 9.14
CA GLN A 60 -6.88 -1.65 8.35
C GLN A 60 -7.01 -2.08 6.90
N LYS A 61 -6.56 -1.20 6.00
CA LYS A 61 -6.59 -1.39 4.56
C LYS A 61 -5.18 -1.62 4.02
N GLU A 62 -5.10 -1.98 2.75
CA GLU A 62 -3.84 -2.22 2.02
C GLU A 62 -2.83 -1.06 2.19
N VAL A 63 -3.34 0.19 2.21
CA VAL A 63 -2.53 1.40 2.39
C VAL A 63 -1.86 1.44 3.76
N ASP A 64 -2.55 1.02 4.83
CA ASP A 64 -2.02 1.07 6.19
C ASP A 64 -0.83 0.10 6.33
N VAL A 65 -0.96 -1.09 5.75
CA VAL A 65 0.11 -2.10 5.72
C VAL A 65 1.30 -1.59 4.90
N TYR A 66 1.05 -0.92 3.78
CA TYR A 66 2.10 -0.28 3.00
C TYR A 66 2.84 0.80 3.80
N CYS A 67 2.12 1.64 4.56
CA CYS A 67 2.73 2.65 5.43
C CYS A 67 3.64 2.00 6.49
N MET A 68 3.17 0.94 7.16
CA MET A 68 3.98 0.19 8.13
C MET A 68 5.25 -0.39 7.50
N PHE A 69 5.13 -0.92 6.28
CA PHE A 69 6.26 -1.43 5.52
C PHE A 69 7.28 -0.33 5.18
N THR A 70 6.81 0.84 4.71
CA THR A 70 7.70 1.97 4.43
C THR A 70 8.38 2.49 5.70
N ASP A 71 7.64 2.59 6.79
CA ASP A 71 8.17 3.05 8.09
C ASP A 71 9.20 2.07 8.64
N LYS A 72 9.05 0.77 8.41
CA LYS A 72 10.07 -0.23 8.80
C LYS A 72 11.37 -0.04 8.02
N ILE A 73 11.27 0.24 6.71
CA ILE A 73 12.43 0.41 5.83
C ILE A 73 13.14 1.75 6.08
N TYR A 74 12.39 2.84 6.24
CA TYR A 74 12.99 4.15 6.50
C TYR A 74 13.31 4.39 7.98
N GLY A 75 12.54 3.82 8.90
CA GLY A 75 12.74 3.94 10.35
C GLY A 75 13.94 3.19 10.87
N SER A 76 14.34 2.10 10.21
CA SER A 76 15.59 1.37 10.54
C SER A 76 16.86 2.17 10.23
N LEU A 77 16.80 3.16 9.32
CA LEU A 77 17.92 4.07 9.04
C LEU A 77 18.15 5.12 10.14
N LYS A 78 17.20 5.32 11.07
CA LYS A 78 17.25 6.43 12.07
C LYS A 78 17.59 6.02 13.51
N ARG A 79 17.94 4.77 13.80
CA ARG A 79 18.53 4.43 15.10
C ARG A 79 20.04 4.73 15.13
N ALA A 80 20.41 5.98 14.89
CA ALA A 80 21.59 6.50 15.55
C ALA A 80 21.21 6.67 17.04
N PRO A 81 21.91 6.04 18.00
CA PRO A 81 21.68 6.32 19.40
C PRO A 81 22.03 7.79 19.63
N VAL A 82 21.02 8.64 19.82
CA VAL A 82 21.27 9.95 20.42
C VAL A 82 21.63 9.66 21.87
N SER A 83 22.92 9.49 22.13
CA SER A 83 23.50 9.53 23.46
C SER A 83 23.04 10.83 24.11
N LYS A 84 22.13 10.72 25.07
CA LYS A 84 21.84 11.82 25.99
C LYS A 84 23.11 12.03 26.82
N ALA A 85 23.76 13.18 26.61
CA ALA A 85 24.75 13.74 27.53
C ALA A 85 24.03 14.69 28.50
#